data_AF-A0A321L481-F1
#
_entry.id   AF-A0A321L481-F1
#
_cell.length_a   1.000
_cell.length_b   1.000
_cell.length_c   1.000
_cell.angle_alpha   90.00
_cell.angle_beta   90.00
_cell.angle_gamma   90.00
#
_symmetry.space_group_name_H-M   'P 1'
#
loop_
_entity.id
_entity.type
_entity.pdbx_description
1 polymer ?
#
loop_
_entity_poly.entity_id
_entity_poly.type
_entity_poly.pdbx_seq_one_letter_code
_entity_poly.pdbx_strand_id
1 'polypeptide(L)'
;MMSKSNEPKTLQEAIVYFANPDNCILYLVARRWPDGVTCPTCGSDNVGFIASRRVWQCRTRHSQAQFSVKVGTIFEDSPIGLDKWLCAMWMLSNCKNGISSWEIHRALNITQKSAWFMLHRIRLALQDDHSAKLSGSVEVDETFIGGKARNMHRSVRARRIKGTGGSGKVAVMGLLERHGEVRATVVPNVRRQALHSEVNNRVEQGATVYSDALRSYDRLEEEYTHHVINHAEKYVDGHIHTNGIENFWSLLKRGLNGTYVSVEPFHLFRYLDEQVFRFNNRKANDSERFHFAVSRIFGKRLTYAELIGKEDKKQSH
;
A
#
# COMPACT_ATOMS: atom_id res chain seq x y z
N MET A 1 -10.33 -10.79 29.32
CA MET A 1 -10.71 -10.22 28.01
C MET A 1 -10.82 -8.71 28.18
N MET A 2 -9.89 -7.93 27.63
CA MET A 2 -10.04 -6.46 27.61
C MET A 2 -11.18 -6.14 26.64
N SER A 3 -12.19 -5.39 27.10
CA SER A 3 -13.30 -4.97 26.25
C SER A 3 -12.78 -4.06 25.12
N LYS A 4 -13.35 -4.19 23.92
CA LYS A 4 -13.08 -3.32 22.75
C LYS A 4 -13.26 -1.82 23.04
N SER A 5 -13.82 -1.44 24.18
CA SER A 5 -14.13 -0.06 24.56
C SER A 5 -12.93 0.82 24.97
N ASN A 6 -11.73 0.25 25.14
CA ASN A 6 -10.53 0.99 25.55
C ASN A 6 -9.49 1.18 24.42
N GLU A 7 -9.80 0.82 23.18
CA GLU A 7 -8.87 1.06 22.06
C GLU A 7 -8.87 2.54 21.64
N PRO A 8 -7.72 3.08 21.22
CA PRO A 8 -7.57 4.51 20.92
C PRO A 8 -8.39 4.92 19.70
N LYS A 9 -9.01 6.10 19.78
CA LYS A 9 -9.77 6.74 18.71
C LYS A 9 -9.03 7.90 18.06
N THR A 10 -8.05 8.47 18.76
CA THR A 10 -7.23 9.59 18.29
C THR A 10 -5.74 9.26 18.34
N LEU A 11 -4.91 10.04 17.63
CA LEU A 11 -3.46 9.87 17.67
C LEU A 11 -2.89 10.04 19.10
N GLN A 12 -3.41 11.01 19.86
CA GLN A 12 -2.94 11.25 21.23
C GLN A 12 -3.25 10.05 22.13
N GLU A 13 -4.47 9.52 22.04
CA GLU A 13 -4.84 8.29 22.76
C GLU A 13 -3.98 7.11 22.33
N ALA A 14 -3.68 6.97 21.03
CA ALA A 14 -2.82 5.91 20.52
C ALA A 14 -1.40 6.00 21.10
N ILE A 15 -0.82 7.20 21.16
CA ILE A 15 0.50 7.43 21.76
C ILE A 15 0.50 7.01 23.23
N VAL A 16 -0.50 7.43 24.01
CA VAL A 16 -0.60 7.09 25.44
C VAL A 16 -0.86 5.59 25.63
N TYR A 17 -1.75 5.01 24.85
CA TYR A 17 -2.13 3.59 24.96
C TYR A 17 -0.96 2.66 24.61
N PHE A 18 -0.25 2.95 23.51
CA PHE A 18 0.88 2.13 23.05
C PHE A 18 2.21 2.44 23.76
N ALA A 19 2.28 3.48 24.60
CA ALA A 19 3.43 3.70 25.47
C ALA A 19 3.66 2.50 26.43
N ASN A 20 2.61 1.74 26.77
CA ASN A 20 2.74 0.49 27.50
C ASN A 20 3.04 -0.68 26.51
N PRO A 21 4.20 -1.36 26.64
CA PRO A 21 4.54 -2.50 25.78
C PRO A 21 3.54 -3.66 25.85
N ASP A 22 2.90 -3.86 27.00
CA ASP A 22 1.95 -4.97 27.18
C ASP A 22 0.65 -4.68 26.40
N ASN A 23 0.21 -3.42 26.35
CA ASN A 23 -0.91 -3.00 25.50
C ASN A 23 -0.62 -3.25 24.02
N CYS A 24 0.61 -2.98 23.57
CA CYS A 24 1.03 -3.26 22.19
C CYS A 24 0.92 -4.74 21.85
N ILE A 25 1.39 -5.61 22.76
CA ILE A 25 1.38 -7.05 22.55
C ILE A 25 -0.05 -7.58 22.56
N LEU A 26 -0.85 -7.22 23.56
CA LEU A 26 -2.24 -7.66 23.66
C LEU A 26 -3.05 -7.22 22.44
N TYR A 27 -2.85 -5.98 21.99
CA TYR A 27 -3.48 -5.44 20.80
C TYR A 27 -3.15 -6.24 19.53
N LEU A 28 -1.88 -6.65 19.36
CA LEU A 28 -1.45 -7.46 18.22
C LEU A 28 -1.87 -8.93 18.32
N VAL A 29 -1.78 -9.53 19.52
CA VAL A 29 -2.17 -10.92 19.77
C VAL A 29 -3.64 -11.11 19.43
N ALA A 30 -4.52 -10.21 19.89
CA ALA A 30 -5.95 -10.29 19.61
C ALA A 30 -6.29 -10.28 18.11
N ARG A 31 -5.43 -9.69 17.27
CA ARG A 31 -5.62 -9.59 15.82
C ARG A 31 -4.96 -10.73 15.06
N ARG A 32 -3.83 -11.23 15.58
CA ARG A 32 -3.08 -12.32 14.96
C ARG A 32 -3.66 -13.69 15.26
N TRP A 33 -4.14 -13.86 16.48
CA TRP A 33 -4.44 -15.13 17.11
C TRP A 33 -5.76 -15.03 17.90
N PRO A 34 -6.90 -14.84 17.20
CA PRO A 34 -8.21 -14.72 17.86
C PRO A 34 -8.56 -15.97 18.67
N ASP A 35 -8.12 -17.15 18.23
CA ASP A 35 -8.42 -18.45 18.84
C ASP A 35 -7.30 -18.99 19.74
N GLY A 36 -6.29 -18.16 20.04
CA GLY A 36 -5.14 -18.54 20.86
C GLY A 36 -3.82 -18.59 20.10
N VAL A 37 -2.72 -18.42 20.83
CA VAL A 37 -1.38 -18.26 20.25
C VAL A 37 -0.86 -19.60 19.75
N THR A 38 -0.52 -19.67 18.47
CA THR A 38 0.14 -20.82 17.84
C THR A 38 1.58 -20.50 17.47
N CYS A 39 2.45 -21.51 17.51
CA CYS A 39 3.84 -21.36 17.11
C CYS A 39 3.93 -21.09 15.59
N PRO A 40 4.58 -19.99 15.15
CA PRO A 40 4.70 -19.66 13.73
C PRO A 40 5.61 -20.65 12.96
N THR A 41 6.44 -21.43 13.64
CA THR A 41 7.35 -22.39 13.01
C THR A 41 6.71 -23.77 12.82
N CYS A 42 6.00 -24.29 13.82
CA CYS A 42 5.48 -25.67 13.81
C CYS A 42 3.95 -25.78 13.93
N GLY A 43 3.23 -24.67 14.09
CA GLY A 43 1.76 -24.65 14.20
C GLY A 43 1.19 -25.12 15.56
N SER A 44 2.03 -25.63 16.47
CA SER A 44 1.59 -26.11 17.79
C SER A 44 0.94 -25.01 18.63
N ASP A 45 -0.16 -25.33 19.29
CA ASP A 45 -0.87 -24.51 20.29
C ASP A 45 -0.27 -24.65 21.70
N ASN A 46 0.63 -25.61 21.89
CA ASN A 46 1.28 -25.88 23.16
C ASN A 46 2.44 -24.91 23.42
N VAL A 47 2.09 -23.66 23.73
CA VAL A 47 3.03 -22.56 23.97
C VAL A 47 2.87 -21.96 25.37
N GLY A 48 3.97 -21.55 25.99
CA GLY A 48 3.98 -20.83 27.26
C GLY A 48 4.47 -19.40 27.09
N PHE A 49 3.81 -18.42 27.70
CA PHE A 49 4.25 -17.02 27.67
C PHE A 49 5.27 -16.72 28.77
N ILE A 50 6.40 -16.13 28.40
CA ILE A 50 7.47 -15.70 29.31
C ILE A 50 7.36 -14.19 29.48
N ALA A 51 6.65 -13.75 30.52
CA ALA A 51 6.31 -12.34 30.73
C ALA A 51 7.54 -11.42 30.84
N SER A 52 8.62 -11.87 31.50
CA SER A 52 9.85 -11.08 31.68
C SER A 52 10.51 -10.64 30.36
N ARG A 53 10.38 -11.46 29.32
CA ARG A 53 10.95 -11.20 27.99
C ARG A 53 9.90 -10.90 26.93
N ARG A 54 8.60 -11.03 27.25
CA ARG A 54 7.47 -10.82 26.33
C ARG A 54 7.55 -11.69 25.07
N VAL A 55 7.92 -12.95 25.26
CA VAL A 55 8.04 -13.96 24.21
C VAL A 55 7.27 -15.22 24.59
N TRP A 56 6.91 -16.00 23.59
CA TRP A 56 6.36 -17.34 23.75
C TRP A 56 7.45 -18.38 23.56
N GLN A 57 7.35 -19.47 24.33
CA GLN A 57 8.13 -20.67 24.21
C GLN A 57 7.22 -21.80 23.76
N CYS A 58 7.46 -22.32 22.57
CA CYS A 58 6.87 -23.58 22.12
C CYS A 58 7.46 -24.75 22.92
N ARG A 59 6.59 -25.66 23.36
CA ARG A 59 7.01 -26.89 24.06
C ARG A 59 7.48 -27.99 23.09
N THR A 60 7.13 -27.89 21.81
CA THR A 60 7.67 -28.75 20.76
C THR A 60 9.16 -28.43 20.54
N ARG A 61 10.00 -29.46 20.42
CA ARG A 61 11.44 -29.26 20.18
C ARG A 61 11.71 -28.90 18.72
N HIS A 62 12.20 -27.68 18.49
CA HIS A 62 12.76 -27.23 17.21
C HIS A 62 13.69 -26.03 17.44
N SER A 63 14.50 -25.67 16.45
CA SER A 63 15.53 -24.63 16.55
C SER A 63 14.98 -23.23 16.84
N GLN A 64 13.71 -22.96 16.47
CA GLN A 64 13.04 -21.66 16.64
C GLN A 64 11.89 -21.72 17.65
N ALA A 65 12.09 -22.44 18.77
CA ALA A 65 11.03 -22.64 19.76
C ALA A 65 10.65 -21.37 20.54
N GLN A 66 11.47 -20.32 20.53
CA GLN A 66 11.12 -19.01 21.09
C GLN A 66 10.74 -18.02 20.01
N PHE A 67 9.62 -17.32 20.19
CA PHE A 67 9.15 -16.32 19.24
C PHE A 67 8.44 -15.16 19.95
N SER A 68 8.49 -13.98 19.34
CA SER A 68 7.71 -12.81 19.78
C SER A 68 6.51 -12.59 18.85
N VAL A 69 5.62 -11.68 19.24
CA VAL A 69 4.49 -11.27 18.40
C VAL A 69 4.94 -10.64 17.06
N LYS A 70 6.21 -10.22 16.97
CA LYS A 70 6.81 -9.63 15.77
C LYS A 70 7.18 -10.66 14.69
N VAL A 71 7.42 -11.92 15.04
CA VAL A 71 7.90 -12.94 14.08
C VAL A 71 6.87 -13.18 13.00
N GLY A 72 7.22 -13.18 11.72
CA GLY A 72 6.29 -13.27 10.60
C GLY A 72 5.45 -12.01 10.38
N THR A 73 5.98 -10.83 10.74
CA THR A 73 5.29 -9.54 10.53
C THR A 73 6.25 -8.47 10.00
N ILE A 74 5.69 -7.32 9.62
CA ILE A 74 6.46 -6.14 9.25
C ILE A 74 7.28 -5.55 10.41
N PHE A 75 7.23 -6.12 11.61
CA PHE A 75 8.04 -5.70 12.77
C PHE A 75 9.22 -6.64 13.04
N GLU A 76 9.28 -7.79 12.36
CA GLU A 76 10.33 -8.79 12.56
C GLU A 76 11.74 -8.21 12.37
N ASP A 77 12.68 -8.65 13.19
CA ASP A 77 14.07 -8.16 13.24
C ASP A 77 14.24 -6.64 13.35
N SER A 78 13.20 -5.93 13.80
CA SER A 78 13.30 -4.52 14.11
C SER A 78 13.64 -4.31 15.59
N PRO A 79 14.75 -3.61 15.91
CA PRO A 79 15.05 -3.22 17.29
C PRO A 79 14.13 -2.10 17.80
N ILE A 80 13.32 -1.50 16.92
CA ILE A 80 12.40 -0.42 17.28
C ILE A 80 11.20 -1.01 18.04
N GLY A 81 10.82 -0.35 19.13
CA GLY A 81 9.69 -0.74 19.96
C GLY A 81 8.34 -0.67 19.22
N LEU A 82 7.39 -1.49 19.67
CA LEU A 82 6.05 -1.55 19.07
C LEU A 82 5.26 -0.24 19.25
N ASP A 83 5.55 0.50 20.33
CA ASP A 83 5.04 1.84 20.60
C ASP A 83 5.24 2.76 19.39
N LYS A 84 6.48 2.79 18.86
CA LYS A 84 6.83 3.62 17.70
C LYS A 84 6.25 3.07 16.41
N TRP A 85 6.29 1.75 16.22
CA TRP A 85 5.72 1.11 15.03
C TRP A 85 4.23 1.38 14.89
N LEU A 86 3.46 1.18 15.96
CA LEU A 86 2.02 1.38 15.96
C LEU A 86 1.66 2.86 15.80
N CYS A 87 2.42 3.78 16.42
CA CYS A 87 2.26 5.21 16.15
C CYS A 87 2.57 5.57 14.69
N ALA A 88 3.64 5.04 14.10
CA ALA A 88 3.97 5.28 12.69
C ALA A 88 2.87 4.77 11.75
N MET A 89 2.32 3.59 12.05
CA MET A 89 1.19 3.03 11.30
C MET A 89 -0.05 3.90 11.41
N TRP A 90 -0.37 4.42 12.61
CA TRP A 90 -1.47 5.37 12.80
C TRP A 90 -1.29 6.61 11.93
N MET A 91 -0.11 7.23 11.99
CA MET A 91 0.20 8.44 11.23
C MET A 91 0.10 8.19 9.72
N LEU A 92 0.74 7.14 9.18
CA LEU A 92 0.73 6.89 7.73
C LEU A 92 -0.67 6.57 7.19
N SER A 93 -1.46 5.81 7.96
CA SER A 93 -2.81 5.38 7.57
C SER A 93 -3.81 6.54 7.53
N ASN A 94 -3.62 7.54 8.41
CA ASN A 94 -4.58 8.63 8.61
C ASN A 94 -4.15 9.97 7.97
N CYS A 95 -2.87 10.16 7.68
CA CYS A 95 -2.41 11.32 6.92
C CYS A 95 -2.85 11.23 5.45
N LYS A 96 -3.89 11.98 5.06
CA LYS A 96 -4.48 11.95 3.71
C LYS A 96 -3.50 12.24 2.57
N ASN A 97 -2.52 13.11 2.81
CA ASN A 97 -1.49 13.45 1.83
C ASN A 97 -0.19 12.63 2.01
N GLY A 98 -0.22 11.59 2.84
CA GLY A 98 0.97 10.86 3.28
C GLY A 98 1.75 11.60 4.36
N ILE A 99 2.82 10.97 4.83
CA ILE A 99 3.75 11.55 5.81
C ILE A 99 5.19 11.19 5.42
N SER A 100 6.08 12.18 5.44
CA SER A 100 7.47 12.00 5.06
C SER A 100 8.25 11.25 6.15
N SER A 101 9.34 10.59 5.75
CA SER A 101 10.27 10.02 6.73
C SER A 101 10.86 11.08 7.67
N TRP A 102 10.97 12.33 7.19
CA TRP A 102 11.44 13.48 7.96
C TRP A 102 10.48 13.84 9.12
N GLU A 103 9.18 13.73 8.91
CA GLU A 103 8.19 13.95 9.96
C GLU A 103 8.14 12.78 10.96
N ILE A 104 8.14 11.54 10.45
CA ILE A 104 8.11 10.34 11.32
C ILE A 104 9.32 10.29 12.26
N HIS A 105 10.53 10.57 11.77
CA HIS A 105 11.71 10.45 12.62
C HIS A 105 11.74 11.51 13.74
N ARG A 106 11.24 12.72 13.48
CA ARG A 106 11.08 13.76 14.50
C ARG A 106 10.01 13.38 15.50
N ALA A 107 8.84 12.94 15.01
CA ALA A 107 7.72 12.56 15.87
C ALA A 107 8.05 11.39 16.81
N LEU A 108 8.80 10.39 16.33
CA LEU A 108 9.09 9.17 17.08
C LEU A 108 10.49 9.14 17.71
N ASN A 109 11.27 10.21 17.53
CA ASN A 109 12.66 10.31 17.95
C ASN A 109 13.47 9.07 17.53
N ILE A 110 13.57 8.85 16.21
CA ILE A 110 14.40 7.81 15.59
C ILE A 110 15.26 8.44 14.49
N THR A 111 16.17 7.66 13.90
CA THR A 111 16.92 8.16 12.73
C THR A 111 16.01 8.27 11.51
N GLN A 112 16.26 9.23 10.62
CA GLN A 112 15.50 9.36 9.37
C GLN A 112 15.60 8.10 8.51
N LYS A 113 16.77 7.43 8.48
CA LYS A 113 16.95 6.16 7.76
C LYS A 113 16.05 5.05 8.32
N SER A 114 15.95 4.95 9.64
CA SER A 114 15.03 4.02 10.30
C SER A 114 13.57 4.33 9.97
N ALA A 115 13.18 5.60 9.99
CA ALA A 115 11.83 6.04 9.60
C ALA A 115 11.52 5.73 8.13
N TRP A 116 12.47 5.95 7.23
CA TRP A 116 12.30 5.63 5.80
C TRP A 116 12.10 4.13 5.58
N PHE A 117 12.92 3.28 6.22
CA PHE A 117 12.77 1.83 6.12
C PHE A 117 11.44 1.36 6.74
N MET A 118 11.11 1.90 7.92
CA MET A 118 9.84 1.67 8.61
C MET A 118 8.65 1.95 7.70
N LEU A 119 8.62 3.12 7.05
CA LEU A 119 7.53 3.49 6.13
C LEU A 119 7.39 2.52 4.96
N HIS A 120 8.48 2.02 4.38
CA HIS A 120 8.41 1.01 3.33
C HIS A 120 7.85 -0.33 3.80
N ARG A 121 8.19 -0.75 5.01
CA ARG A 121 7.62 -1.94 5.64
C ARG A 121 6.13 -1.78 5.92
N ILE A 122 5.70 -0.59 6.34
CA ILE A 122 4.27 -0.28 6.50
C ILE A 122 3.57 -0.29 5.14
N ARG A 123 4.15 0.32 4.10
CA ARG A 123 3.57 0.28 2.74
C ARG A 123 3.38 -1.15 2.23
N LEU A 124 4.33 -2.06 2.51
CA LEU A 124 4.16 -3.49 2.23
C LEU A 124 2.91 -4.06 2.93
N ALA A 125 2.66 -3.70 4.21
CA ALA A 125 1.43 -4.12 4.89
C ALA A 125 0.17 -3.56 4.22
N LEU A 126 0.21 -2.33 3.70
CA LEU A 126 -0.94 -1.71 3.03
C LEU A 126 -1.27 -2.32 1.66
N GLN A 127 -0.36 -3.10 1.07
CA GLN A 127 -0.61 -3.81 -0.18
C GLN A 127 -1.79 -4.77 -0.06
N ASP A 128 -2.60 -4.80 -1.10
CA ASP A 128 -3.74 -5.68 -1.23
C ASP A 128 -3.56 -6.55 -2.47
N ASP A 129 -3.83 -7.83 -2.34
CA ASP A 129 -3.69 -8.77 -3.46
C ASP A 129 -4.89 -8.69 -4.41
N HIS A 130 -5.97 -7.99 -4.01
CA HIS A 130 -7.13 -7.67 -4.85
C HIS A 130 -7.68 -8.89 -5.63
N SER A 131 -7.91 -10.00 -4.93
CA SER A 131 -8.21 -11.30 -5.54
C SER A 131 -9.56 -11.38 -6.26
N ALA A 132 -10.60 -10.70 -5.76
CA ALA A 132 -11.88 -10.58 -6.45
C ALA A 132 -11.76 -9.67 -7.67
N LYS A 133 -12.55 -9.84 -8.73
CA LYS A 133 -12.60 -8.86 -9.83
C LYS A 133 -13.56 -7.70 -9.49
N LEU A 134 -13.35 -6.54 -10.11
CA LEU A 134 -14.28 -5.41 -10.07
C LEU A 134 -15.47 -5.71 -10.98
N SER A 135 -16.65 -5.25 -10.59
CA SER A 135 -17.92 -5.60 -11.25
C SER A 135 -18.77 -4.36 -11.53
N GLY A 136 -19.91 -4.55 -12.21
CA GLY A 136 -20.87 -3.47 -12.42
C GLY A 136 -20.34 -2.35 -13.32
N SER A 137 -19.99 -1.20 -12.73
CA SER A 137 -19.54 0.00 -13.44
C SER A 137 -18.12 0.39 -13.04
N VAL A 138 -17.19 0.31 -13.99
CA VAL A 138 -15.76 0.53 -13.76
C VAL A 138 -15.23 1.67 -14.63
N GLU A 139 -14.62 2.67 -14.00
CA GLU A 139 -13.85 3.71 -14.69
C GLU A 139 -12.41 3.25 -14.87
N VAL A 140 -11.87 3.37 -16.08
CA VAL A 140 -10.48 3.07 -16.41
C VAL A 140 -9.80 4.32 -16.96
N ASP A 141 -8.60 4.59 -16.47
CA ASP A 141 -7.79 5.72 -16.90
C ASP A 141 -6.32 5.45 -16.60
N GLU A 142 -5.43 6.19 -17.24
CA GLU A 142 -4.00 6.08 -17.04
C GLU A 142 -3.36 7.43 -16.72
N THR A 143 -2.26 7.37 -15.97
CA THR A 143 -1.46 8.54 -15.68
C THR A 143 0.03 8.23 -15.79
N PHE A 144 0.80 9.26 -16.10
CA PHE A 144 2.25 9.17 -16.13
C PHE A 144 2.87 9.83 -14.90
N ILE A 145 3.63 9.05 -14.13
CA ILE A 145 4.35 9.49 -12.94
C ILE A 145 5.85 9.56 -13.23
N GLY A 146 6.48 10.69 -12.96
CA GLY A 146 7.92 10.85 -13.13
C GLY A 146 8.34 12.32 -13.20
N GLY A 147 9.63 12.55 -13.00
CA GLY A 147 10.22 13.89 -13.05
C GLY A 147 9.94 14.58 -14.39
N LYS A 148 9.57 15.87 -14.35
CA LYS A 148 9.42 16.66 -15.56
C LYS A 148 10.77 16.69 -16.28
N ALA A 149 10.78 16.39 -17.58
CA ALA A 149 11.98 16.41 -18.42
C ALA A 149 12.80 17.71 -18.29
N ARG A 150 12.13 18.84 -18.05
CA ARG A 150 12.75 20.16 -17.85
C ARG A 150 13.56 20.29 -16.55
N ASN A 151 13.26 19.47 -15.54
CA ASN A 151 13.95 19.46 -14.24
C ASN A 151 15.07 18.40 -14.19
N MET A 152 15.26 17.61 -15.25
CA MET A 152 16.35 16.62 -15.32
C MET A 152 17.67 17.31 -15.66
N HIS A 153 18.74 16.97 -14.95
CA HIS A 153 20.10 17.40 -15.28
C HIS A 153 20.42 17.08 -16.74
N ARG A 154 21.11 17.99 -17.44
CA ARG A 154 21.30 17.92 -18.91
C ARG A 154 21.86 16.57 -19.38
N SER A 155 22.81 15.99 -18.63
CA SER A 155 23.40 14.68 -18.90
C SER A 155 22.41 13.51 -18.72
N VAL A 156 21.53 13.56 -17.72
CA VAL A 156 20.50 12.53 -17.47
C VAL A 156 19.38 12.65 -18.50
N ARG A 157 19.01 13.87 -18.88
CA ARG A 157 18.01 14.17 -19.92
C ARG A 157 18.45 13.63 -21.28
N ALA A 158 19.68 13.89 -21.69
CA ALA A 158 20.24 13.39 -22.95
C ALA A 158 20.31 11.85 -23.00
N ARG A 159 20.56 11.19 -21.85
CA ARG A 159 20.56 9.72 -21.75
C ARG A 159 19.17 9.10 -21.78
N ARG A 160 18.19 9.71 -21.11
CA ARG A 160 16.85 9.13 -20.88
C ARG A 160 15.78 9.56 -21.88
N ILE A 161 15.97 10.67 -22.61
CA ILE A 161 14.96 11.22 -23.51
C ILE A 161 15.48 11.20 -24.95
N LYS A 162 14.95 10.25 -25.75
CA LYS A 162 15.25 10.09 -27.18
C LYS A 162 14.03 10.37 -28.06
N GLY A 163 13.13 11.27 -27.66
CA GLY A 163 11.92 11.62 -28.42
C GLY A 163 10.96 12.55 -27.68
N THR A 164 9.82 12.85 -28.31
CA THR A 164 8.74 13.69 -27.75
C THR A 164 7.72 12.85 -26.97
N GLY A 165 7.35 13.34 -25.77
CA GLY A 165 6.19 12.88 -24.99
C GLY A 165 6.31 11.51 -24.31
N GLY A 166 6.71 11.48 -23.03
CA GLY A 166 6.61 10.29 -22.15
C GLY A 166 7.94 9.61 -21.78
N SER A 167 9.02 9.91 -22.51
CA SER A 167 10.36 9.36 -22.25
C SER A 167 10.84 9.71 -20.82
N GLY A 168 10.99 8.69 -19.97
CA GLY A 168 11.41 8.83 -18.57
C GLY A 168 10.29 8.92 -17.52
N LYS A 169 9.02 8.73 -17.91
CA LYS A 169 7.89 8.59 -16.97
C LYS A 169 7.45 7.13 -16.89
N VAL A 170 6.96 6.73 -15.71
CA VAL A 170 6.34 5.43 -15.46
C VAL A 170 4.84 5.58 -15.72
N ALA A 171 4.28 4.67 -16.52
CA ALA A 171 2.85 4.61 -16.75
C ALA A 171 2.17 3.85 -15.61
N VAL A 172 1.03 4.38 -15.16
CA VAL A 172 0.20 3.77 -14.12
C VAL A 172 -1.21 3.70 -14.65
N MET A 173 -1.82 2.53 -14.58
CA MET A 173 -3.23 2.34 -14.89
C MET A 173 -4.03 2.30 -13.59
N GLY A 174 -5.21 2.90 -13.61
CA GLY A 174 -6.16 2.89 -12.51
C GLY A 174 -7.49 2.31 -12.97
N LEU A 175 -8.09 1.48 -12.13
CA LEU A 175 -9.44 0.95 -12.31
C LEU A 175 -10.25 1.31 -11.07
N LEU A 176 -11.39 1.95 -11.24
CA LEU A 176 -12.26 2.35 -10.14
C LEU A 176 -13.65 1.78 -10.36
N GLU A 177 -14.07 0.88 -9.47
CA GLU A 177 -15.49 0.51 -9.38
C GLU A 177 -16.27 1.66 -8.76
N ARG A 178 -17.30 2.15 -9.46
CA ARG A 178 -18.12 3.25 -8.99
C ARG A 178 -18.80 2.88 -7.68
N HIS A 179 -18.71 3.78 -6.70
CA HIS A 179 -19.13 3.56 -5.31
C HIS A 179 -18.39 2.45 -4.55
N GLY A 180 -17.42 1.77 -5.18
CA GLY A 180 -16.60 0.71 -4.60
C GLY A 180 -15.14 1.12 -4.44
N GLU A 181 -14.26 0.22 -4.87
CA GLU A 181 -12.81 0.30 -4.66
C GLU A 181 -12.05 0.75 -5.91
N VAL A 182 -10.92 1.42 -5.67
CA VAL A 182 -9.90 1.70 -6.68
C VAL A 182 -8.79 0.65 -6.62
N ARG A 183 -8.22 0.36 -7.77
CA ARG A 183 -7.00 -0.43 -7.97
C ARG A 183 -6.06 0.37 -8.86
N ALA A 184 -4.77 0.37 -8.55
CA ALA A 184 -3.77 1.04 -9.37
C ALA A 184 -2.54 0.14 -9.56
N THR A 185 -2.03 0.08 -10.78
CA THR A 185 -0.91 -0.78 -11.18
C THR A 185 0.08 0.00 -12.02
N VAL A 186 1.37 -0.21 -11.78
CA VAL A 186 2.40 0.21 -12.73
C VAL A 186 2.34 -0.67 -13.96
N VAL A 187 2.13 -0.07 -15.13
CA VAL A 187 2.08 -0.78 -16.42
C VAL A 187 3.36 -0.50 -17.22
N PRO A 188 3.84 -1.47 -18.02
CA PRO A 188 5.06 -1.29 -18.81
C PRO A 188 4.91 -0.20 -19.88
N ASN A 189 3.69 0.03 -20.37
CA ASN A 189 3.33 1.05 -21.34
C ASN A 189 1.79 1.18 -21.42
N VAL A 190 1.30 2.20 -22.13
CA VAL A 190 -0.13 2.48 -22.33
C VAL A 190 -0.66 1.93 -23.66
N ARG A 191 -0.07 0.84 -24.19
CA ARG A 191 -0.55 0.22 -25.44
C ARG A 191 -1.71 -0.72 -25.12
N ARG A 192 -2.60 -0.88 -26.10
CA ARG A 192 -3.80 -1.75 -26.05
C ARG A 192 -3.57 -3.08 -25.32
N GLN A 193 -2.58 -3.86 -25.74
CA GLN A 193 -2.32 -5.18 -25.16
C GLN A 193 -2.06 -5.13 -23.63
N ALA A 194 -1.31 -4.13 -23.16
CA ALA A 194 -0.99 -4.00 -21.74
C ALA A 194 -2.22 -3.55 -20.94
N LEU A 195 -2.98 -2.57 -21.46
CA LEU A 195 -4.18 -2.06 -20.79
C LEU A 195 -5.30 -3.11 -20.77
N HIS A 196 -5.59 -3.75 -21.90
CA HIS A 196 -6.63 -4.80 -21.99
C HIS A 196 -6.30 -5.99 -21.08
N SER A 197 -5.03 -6.42 -21.02
CA SER A 197 -4.63 -7.49 -20.11
C SER A 197 -4.94 -7.14 -18.64
N GLU A 198 -4.64 -5.90 -18.23
CA GLU A 198 -4.93 -5.45 -16.86
C GLU A 198 -6.43 -5.36 -16.58
N VAL A 199 -7.23 -4.85 -17.53
CA VAL A 199 -8.70 -4.83 -17.43
C VAL A 199 -9.24 -6.25 -17.32
N ASN A 200 -8.86 -7.16 -18.22
CA ASN A 200 -9.33 -8.55 -18.24
C ASN A 200 -8.97 -9.33 -16.99
N ASN A 201 -7.81 -9.06 -16.39
CA ASN A 201 -7.41 -9.71 -15.15
C ASN A 201 -8.17 -9.20 -13.93
N ARG A 202 -8.68 -7.94 -13.96
CA ARG A 202 -9.19 -7.26 -12.77
C ARG A 202 -10.66 -6.85 -12.85
N VAL A 203 -11.30 -6.96 -14.00
CA VAL A 203 -12.71 -6.61 -14.23
C VAL A 203 -13.44 -7.84 -14.73
N GLU A 204 -14.65 -8.06 -14.22
CA GLU A 204 -15.53 -9.13 -14.68
C GLU A 204 -15.99 -8.87 -16.11
N GLN A 205 -15.94 -9.90 -16.97
CA GLN A 205 -16.45 -9.79 -18.33
C GLN A 205 -17.93 -9.43 -18.33
N GLY A 206 -18.35 -8.59 -19.28
CA GLY A 206 -19.71 -8.06 -19.33
C GLY A 206 -19.98 -6.85 -18.42
N ALA A 207 -19.02 -6.42 -17.58
CA ALA A 207 -19.14 -5.17 -16.84
C ALA A 207 -19.23 -3.95 -17.78
N THR A 208 -19.77 -2.85 -17.25
CA THR A 208 -19.77 -1.55 -17.93
C THR A 208 -18.46 -0.83 -17.66
N VAL A 209 -17.70 -0.53 -18.71
CA VAL A 209 -16.40 0.15 -18.62
C VAL A 209 -16.51 1.57 -19.17
N TYR A 210 -15.98 2.55 -18.45
CA TYR A 210 -15.90 3.95 -18.85
C TYR A 210 -14.44 4.35 -19.03
N SER A 211 -14.06 4.82 -20.22
CA SER A 211 -12.70 5.30 -20.49
C SER A 211 -12.71 6.67 -21.18
N ASP A 212 -11.52 7.27 -21.27
CA ASP A 212 -11.28 8.39 -22.18
C ASP A 212 -11.22 7.92 -23.65
N ALA A 213 -11.03 8.87 -24.56
CA ALA A 213 -10.90 8.63 -26.00
C ALA A 213 -9.51 8.12 -26.43
N LEU A 214 -8.71 7.53 -25.53
CA LEU A 214 -7.44 6.94 -25.91
C LEU A 214 -7.67 5.70 -26.79
N ARG A 215 -7.09 5.71 -28.00
CA ARG A 215 -7.17 4.61 -29.00
C ARG A 215 -6.71 3.23 -28.49
N SER A 216 -6.00 3.21 -27.37
CA SER A 216 -5.60 1.98 -26.72
C SER A 216 -6.77 1.25 -26.06
N TYR A 217 -7.91 1.91 -25.83
CA TYR A 217 -9.14 1.30 -25.33
C TYR A 217 -10.10 0.84 -26.44
N ASP A 218 -9.81 1.14 -27.73
CA ASP A 218 -10.63 0.62 -28.83
C ASP A 218 -10.70 -0.92 -28.76
N ARG A 219 -11.88 -1.49 -29.06
CA ARG A 219 -12.19 -2.93 -29.01
C ARG A 219 -12.40 -3.50 -27.61
N LEU A 220 -12.46 -2.68 -26.56
CA LEU A 220 -12.97 -3.17 -25.27
C LEU A 220 -14.45 -3.57 -25.36
N GLU A 221 -15.19 -3.03 -26.32
CA GLU A 221 -16.57 -3.40 -26.61
C GLU A 221 -16.76 -4.88 -27.02
N GLU A 222 -15.68 -5.59 -27.38
CA GLU A 222 -15.73 -7.03 -27.67
C GLU A 222 -15.97 -7.89 -26.40
N GLU A 223 -15.55 -7.40 -25.22
CA GLU A 223 -15.64 -8.12 -23.94
C GLU A 223 -16.49 -7.39 -22.87
N TYR A 224 -16.77 -6.10 -23.06
CA TYR A 224 -17.42 -5.22 -22.08
C TYR A 224 -18.49 -4.33 -22.71
N THR A 225 -19.41 -3.82 -21.88
CA THR A 225 -20.24 -2.68 -22.30
C THR A 225 -19.40 -1.40 -22.16
N HIS A 226 -18.72 -1.01 -23.24
CA HIS A 226 -17.74 0.08 -23.21
C HIS A 226 -18.35 1.42 -23.64
N HIS A 227 -18.16 2.44 -22.81
CA HIS A 227 -18.50 3.82 -23.10
C HIS A 227 -17.26 4.71 -23.06
N VAL A 228 -17.10 5.54 -24.08
CA VAL A 228 -15.96 6.43 -24.28
C VAL A 228 -16.36 7.88 -24.07
N ILE A 229 -15.49 8.65 -23.42
CA ILE A 229 -15.69 10.08 -23.18
C ILE A 229 -14.62 10.87 -23.90
N ASN A 230 -15.05 11.80 -24.74
CA ASN A 230 -14.16 12.76 -25.35
C ASN A 230 -13.98 13.98 -24.46
N HIS A 231 -12.94 13.98 -23.62
CA HIS A 231 -12.58 15.11 -22.75
C HIS A 231 -12.24 16.41 -23.51
N ALA A 232 -12.07 16.36 -24.84
CA ALA A 232 -11.88 17.57 -25.66
C ALA A 232 -13.20 18.29 -26.01
N GLU A 233 -14.34 17.61 -25.91
CA GLU A 233 -15.65 18.13 -26.33
C GLU A 233 -16.66 18.22 -25.17
N LYS A 234 -16.65 17.26 -24.23
CA LYS A 234 -17.55 17.24 -23.04
C LYS A 234 -16.90 16.55 -21.84
N TYR A 235 -17.02 17.16 -20.66
CA TYR A 235 -16.55 16.58 -19.38
C TYR A 235 -17.58 15.64 -18.72
N VAL A 236 -18.86 15.72 -19.11
CA VAL A 236 -19.95 14.86 -18.62
C VAL A 236 -20.95 14.66 -19.76
N ASP A 237 -21.33 13.41 -20.04
CA ASP A 237 -22.53 13.08 -20.84
C ASP A 237 -23.44 12.16 -20.00
N GLY A 238 -24.32 12.77 -19.20
CA GLY A 238 -25.17 12.07 -18.24
C GLY A 238 -24.37 11.26 -17.22
N HIS A 239 -24.51 9.93 -17.27
CA HIS A 239 -23.81 8.98 -16.39
C HIS A 239 -22.44 8.52 -16.93
N ILE A 240 -21.98 9.05 -18.06
CA ILE A 240 -20.70 8.68 -18.67
C ILE A 240 -19.64 9.72 -18.24
N HIS A 241 -18.82 9.37 -17.25
CA HIS A 241 -17.70 10.16 -16.69
C HIS A 241 -16.58 9.27 -16.12
N THR A 242 -15.35 9.79 -16.05
CA THR A 242 -14.17 9.21 -15.37
C THR A 242 -13.72 10.05 -14.17
N ASN A 243 -14.62 10.92 -13.67
CA ASN A 243 -14.34 11.90 -12.61
C ASN A 243 -13.82 11.25 -11.31
N GLY A 244 -14.24 10.03 -11.00
CA GLY A 244 -13.83 9.33 -9.79
C GLY A 244 -12.35 8.96 -9.85
N ILE A 245 -11.92 8.37 -10.97
CA ILE A 245 -10.51 8.00 -11.14
C ILE A 245 -9.60 9.22 -11.32
N GLU A 246 -10.08 10.29 -11.97
CA GLU A 246 -9.38 11.58 -12.03
C GLU A 246 -9.17 12.21 -10.64
N ASN A 247 -10.16 12.09 -9.76
CA ASN A 247 -10.04 12.53 -8.37
C ASN A 247 -8.94 11.75 -7.64
N PHE A 248 -8.91 10.43 -7.81
CA PHE A 248 -7.85 9.57 -7.27
C PHE A 248 -6.47 10.01 -7.75
N TRP A 249 -6.30 10.30 -9.05
CA TRP A 249 -5.03 10.80 -9.59
C TRP A 249 -4.63 12.15 -9.02
N SER A 250 -5.59 13.04 -8.81
CA SER A 250 -5.35 14.37 -8.24
C SER A 250 -4.80 14.26 -6.81
N LEU A 251 -5.35 13.35 -6.00
CA LEU A 251 -4.86 13.06 -4.65
C LEU A 251 -3.46 12.43 -4.68
N LEU A 252 -3.25 11.42 -5.52
CA LEU A 252 -1.95 10.76 -5.69
C LEU A 252 -0.85 11.77 -6.06
N LYS A 253 -1.09 12.57 -7.11
CA LYS A 253 -0.12 13.56 -7.60
C LYS A 253 0.17 14.64 -6.55
N ARG A 254 -0.80 15.02 -5.73
CA ARG A 254 -0.58 15.97 -4.62
C ARG A 254 0.37 15.39 -3.57
N GLY A 255 0.16 14.13 -3.15
CA GLY A 255 1.06 13.46 -2.21
C GLY A 255 2.48 13.29 -2.77
N LEU A 256 2.60 12.85 -4.03
CA LEU A 256 3.89 12.66 -4.69
C LEU A 256 4.66 13.97 -4.88
N ASN A 257 4.00 15.05 -5.30
CA ASN A 257 4.65 16.34 -5.55
C ASN A 257 4.91 17.15 -4.26
N GLY A 258 4.10 16.93 -3.21
CA GLY A 258 4.19 17.67 -1.95
C GLY A 258 5.03 16.96 -0.90
N THR A 259 4.55 15.81 -0.43
CA THR A 259 5.13 15.10 0.73
C THR A 259 6.39 14.32 0.38
N TYR A 260 6.35 13.60 -0.74
CA TYR A 260 7.43 12.67 -1.10
C TYR A 260 8.49 13.30 -2.00
N VAL A 261 8.09 14.20 -2.88
CA VAL A 261 8.89 15.02 -3.82
C VAL A 261 9.69 14.21 -4.84
N SER A 262 10.43 13.18 -4.41
CA SER A 262 11.24 12.30 -5.24
C SER A 262 11.01 10.85 -4.85
N VAL A 263 10.25 10.14 -5.67
CA VAL A 263 10.03 8.70 -5.56
C VAL A 263 10.78 8.02 -6.69
N GLU A 264 11.67 7.08 -6.35
CA GLU A 264 12.34 6.30 -7.37
C GLU A 264 11.36 5.34 -8.07
N PRO A 265 11.44 5.19 -9.40
CA PRO A 265 10.53 4.35 -10.18
C PRO A 265 10.32 2.95 -9.60
N PHE A 266 11.40 2.33 -9.11
CA PHE A 266 11.38 0.97 -8.57
C PHE A 266 10.57 0.85 -7.26
N HIS A 267 10.30 1.96 -6.57
CA HIS A 267 9.49 1.99 -5.36
C HIS A 267 8.06 2.51 -5.58
N LEU A 268 7.75 3.00 -6.79
CA LEU A 268 6.50 3.72 -7.05
C LEU A 268 5.25 2.92 -6.66
N PHE A 269 5.24 1.61 -6.95
CA PHE A 269 4.12 0.73 -6.62
C PHE A 269 3.73 0.80 -5.13
N ARG A 270 4.71 0.83 -4.22
CA ARG A 270 4.45 0.93 -2.77
C ARG A 270 3.72 2.22 -2.37
N TYR A 271 3.97 3.32 -3.10
CA TYR A 271 3.28 4.60 -2.87
C TYR A 271 1.90 4.62 -3.50
N LEU A 272 1.71 3.90 -4.61
CA LEU A 272 0.38 3.66 -5.18
C LEU A 272 -0.48 2.88 -4.19
N ASP A 273 0.04 1.77 -3.65
CA ASP A 273 -0.67 0.91 -2.70
C ASP A 273 -1.09 1.69 -1.44
N GLU A 274 -0.20 2.54 -0.93
CA GLU A 274 -0.51 3.45 0.17
C GLU A 274 -1.69 4.39 -0.14
N GLN A 275 -1.71 4.94 -1.35
CA GLN A 275 -2.79 5.83 -1.79
C GLN A 275 -4.09 5.08 -2.06
N VAL A 276 -4.01 3.89 -2.66
CA VAL A 276 -5.15 2.97 -2.85
C VAL A 276 -5.78 2.62 -1.51
N PHE A 277 -4.96 2.22 -0.53
CA PHE A 277 -5.43 1.91 0.82
C PHE A 277 -6.19 3.09 1.44
N ARG A 278 -5.63 4.31 1.40
CA ARG A 278 -6.30 5.49 1.95
C ARG A 278 -7.59 5.82 1.21
N PHE A 279 -7.58 5.71 -0.12
CA PHE A 279 -8.76 6.02 -0.93
C PHE A 279 -9.88 5.02 -0.65
N ASN A 280 -9.61 3.72 -0.63
CA ASN A 280 -10.63 2.69 -0.36
C ASN A 280 -11.20 2.82 1.06
N ASN A 281 -10.37 3.21 2.02
CA ASN A 281 -10.78 3.39 3.41
C ASN A 281 -11.14 4.85 3.78
N ARG A 282 -11.50 5.69 2.79
CA ARG A 282 -11.80 7.12 2.99
C ARG A 282 -13.05 7.40 3.84
N LYS A 283 -14.00 6.45 3.88
CA LYS A 283 -15.24 6.56 4.67
C LYS A 283 -15.08 6.13 6.13
N ALA A 284 -14.01 5.38 6.45
CA ALA A 284 -13.72 4.93 7.80
C ALA A 284 -13.24 6.08 8.69
N ASN A 285 -13.33 5.92 10.01
CA ASN A 285 -12.68 6.82 10.97
C ASN A 285 -11.18 6.47 11.14
N ASP A 286 -10.45 7.29 11.91
CA ASP A 286 -9.00 7.12 12.09
C ASP A 286 -8.61 5.80 12.77
N SER A 287 -9.42 5.37 13.74
CA SER A 287 -9.22 4.11 14.48
C SER A 287 -9.45 2.91 13.57
N GLU A 288 -10.55 2.91 12.82
CA GLU A 288 -10.88 1.86 11.84
C GLU A 288 -9.80 1.72 10.76
N ARG A 289 -9.35 2.82 10.15
CA ARG A 289 -8.25 2.80 9.17
C ARG A 289 -6.98 2.21 9.76
N PHE A 290 -6.63 2.61 10.97
CA PHE A 290 -5.48 2.08 11.67
C PHE A 290 -5.64 0.56 11.94
N HIS A 291 -6.83 0.11 12.35
CA HIS A 291 -7.11 -1.31 12.53
C HIS A 291 -6.97 -2.10 11.24
N PHE A 292 -7.50 -1.59 10.12
CA PHE A 292 -7.34 -2.22 8.81
C PHE A 292 -5.86 -2.34 8.42
N ALA A 293 -5.07 -1.28 8.62
CA ALA A 293 -3.64 -1.33 8.35
C ALA A 293 -2.92 -2.38 9.22
N VAL A 294 -3.22 -2.44 10.52
CA VAL A 294 -2.60 -3.42 11.44
C VAL A 294 -3.02 -4.85 11.09
N SER A 295 -4.27 -5.08 10.70
CA SER A 295 -4.75 -6.44 10.36
C SER A 295 -3.97 -7.08 9.20
N ARG A 296 -3.35 -6.27 8.35
CA ARG A 296 -2.63 -6.70 7.14
C ARG A 296 -1.13 -6.91 7.34
N ILE A 297 -0.60 -6.80 8.57
CA ILE A 297 0.85 -6.90 8.80
C ILE A 297 1.39 -8.34 8.83
N PHE A 298 0.52 -9.32 9.05
CA PHE A 298 0.90 -10.71 9.30
C PHE A 298 1.28 -11.39 7.98
N GLY A 299 2.28 -12.26 8.00
CA GLY A 299 2.80 -12.94 6.81
C GLY A 299 3.65 -12.07 5.88
N LYS A 300 3.86 -10.79 6.23
CA LYS A 300 4.61 -9.85 5.40
C LYS A 300 5.93 -9.45 6.06
N ARG A 301 7.04 -9.62 5.34
CA ARG A 301 8.39 -9.22 5.78
C ARG A 301 9.12 -8.56 4.61
N LEU A 302 9.94 -7.56 4.93
CA LEU A 302 10.81 -6.89 3.97
C LEU A 302 12.13 -6.59 4.65
N THR A 303 13.20 -7.19 4.15
CA THR A 303 14.55 -6.95 4.59
C THR A 303 15.10 -5.67 3.97
N TYR A 304 16.15 -5.10 4.57
CA TYR A 304 16.79 -3.93 4.01
C TYR A 304 17.51 -4.27 2.69
N ALA A 305 18.00 -5.51 2.54
CA ALA A 305 18.70 -5.98 1.34
C ALA A 305 17.75 -6.11 0.14
N GLU A 306 16.58 -6.72 0.35
CA GLU A 306 15.48 -6.78 -0.62
C GLU A 306 15.05 -5.37 -1.03
N LEU A 307 14.86 -4.48 -0.05
CA LEU A 307 14.37 -3.13 -0.30
C LEU A 307 15.30 -2.31 -1.22
N ILE A 308 16.61 -2.46 -1.10
CA ILE A 308 17.58 -1.73 -1.92
C ILE A 308 18.04 -2.50 -3.16
N GLY A 309 17.40 -3.63 -3.49
CA GLY A 309 17.71 -4.42 -4.67
C GLY A 309 19.08 -5.11 -4.64
N LYS A 310 19.59 -5.49 -3.45
CA LYS A 310 20.88 -6.18 -3.32
C LYS A 310 20.80 -7.71 -3.44
N GLU A 311 19.60 -8.29 -3.57
CA GLU A 311 19.41 -9.75 -3.54
C GLU A 311 19.35 -10.45 -4.91
N ASP A 312 19.81 -9.83 -6.00
CA ASP A 312 19.98 -10.52 -7.31
C ASP A 312 21.22 -11.44 -7.39
N LYS A 313 21.69 -11.98 -6.26
CA LYS A 313 22.75 -13.01 -6.22
C LYS A 313 22.61 -13.93 -5.01
N LYS A 314 21.57 -14.77 -4.98
CA LYS A 314 21.60 -16.12 -4.35
C LYS A 314 20.24 -16.80 -4.48
N GLN A 315 19.99 -17.41 -5.63
CA GLN A 315 19.25 -18.67 -5.75
C GLN A 315 19.47 -19.24 -7.15
N SER A 316 20.60 -19.93 -7.29
CA SER A 316 20.86 -20.93 -8.32
C SER A 316 21.86 -21.91 -7.73
N HIS A 317 21.33 -22.90 -7.01
CA HIS A 317 21.81 -24.27 -6.85
C HIS A 317 20.80 -25.03 -5.99
#